data_AF-A0A940VZS7-F1
#
_entry.id   AF-A0A940VZS7-F1
#
_cell.length_a   1.000
_cell.length_b   1.000
_cell.length_c   1.000
_cell.angle_alpha   90.00
_cell.angle_beta   90.00
_cell.angle_gamma   90.00
#
_symmetry.space_group_name_H-M   'P 1'
#
loop_
_entity.id
_entity.type
_entity.pdbx_description
1 polymer ?
#
loop_
_entity_poly.entity_id
_entity_poly.type
_entity_poly.pdbx_seq_one_letter_code
_entity_poly.pdbx_strand_id
1 'polypeptide(L)'
;RYWNYVMRDLGLVEFAEPVGRLLTQGMIVKESYSCSEHEWLFPEEVNKDGTCKFCGKPVQVGRLEKMSKTKKNAVDPIEMINIHGADALRLFVLFAGPPEKDKEWSDSGFDAAAHYLQRVWRIAHKWHDRIIRAPADGGIGAGGLQDYQRQLRRRVHQIIRAITENFEDHLHLNTCISSLMELTNEVYRYDQTVDKHGEITAADAAVALEAFEALIRMLAPIAPHISEELWESFGHGESLARAEWPSFDVELAREDEIEVGVQVNGKLRDRLFVGTDVSDAELRRTALANRKVVAAIAGKDVIRVIVIPRKLVNIVTR
;
A
#
# COMPACT_ATOMS: atom_id res chain seq x y z
N ARG A 1 -19.51 8.03 -27.10
CA ARG A 1 -19.42 9.38 -27.72
C ARG A 1 -20.49 9.58 -28.79
N TYR A 2 -20.51 8.83 -29.90
CA TYR A 2 -21.55 8.96 -30.94
C TYR A 2 -22.99 9.02 -30.39
N TRP A 3 -23.41 8.02 -29.61
CA TRP A 3 -24.75 7.99 -29.01
C TRP A 3 -25.03 9.15 -28.06
N ASN A 4 -24.00 9.71 -27.41
CA ASN A 4 -24.18 10.91 -26.58
C ASN A 4 -24.63 12.11 -27.41
N TYR A 5 -24.00 12.32 -28.57
CA TYR A 5 -24.38 13.42 -29.46
C TYR A 5 -25.78 13.23 -30.03
N VAL A 6 -26.14 12.00 -30.43
CA VAL A 6 -27.51 11.70 -30.87
C VAL A 6 -28.53 12.05 -29.78
N MET A 7 -28.30 11.59 -28.55
CA MET A 7 -29.19 11.88 -27.42
C MET A 7 -29.27 13.36 -27.09
N ARG A 8 -28.13 14.08 -27.16
CA ARG A 8 -28.06 15.52 -26.93
C ARG A 8 -28.81 16.30 -28.01
N ASP A 9 -28.63 15.95 -29.28
CA ASP A 9 -29.26 16.62 -30.41
C ASP A 9 -30.78 16.36 -30.44
N LEU A 10 -31.23 15.26 -29.83
CA LEU A 10 -32.65 14.97 -29.55
C LEU A 10 -33.17 15.63 -28.26
N GLY A 11 -32.34 16.34 -27.50
CA GLY A 11 -32.72 16.99 -26.24
C GLY A 11 -32.94 16.04 -25.05
N LEU A 12 -32.44 14.81 -25.11
CA LEU A 12 -32.58 13.81 -24.03
C LEU A 12 -31.52 13.96 -22.94
N VAL A 13 -30.38 14.58 -23.26
CA VAL A 13 -29.29 14.86 -22.32
C VAL A 13 -28.68 16.24 -22.62
N GLU A 14 -28.11 16.86 -21.61
CA GLU A 14 -27.53 18.21 -21.72
C GLU A 14 -25.99 18.22 -21.71
N PHE A 15 -25.35 17.11 -21.31
CA PHE A 15 -23.89 17.05 -21.20
C PHE A 15 -23.19 16.81 -22.54
N ALA A 16 -22.08 17.52 -22.76
CA ALA A 16 -21.33 17.50 -24.01
C ALA A 16 -20.58 16.19 -24.26
N GLU A 17 -20.04 15.57 -23.20
CA GLU A 17 -19.34 14.29 -23.26
C GLU A 17 -19.89 13.35 -22.17
N PRO A 18 -20.00 12.03 -22.44
CA PRO A 18 -20.63 11.09 -21.50
C PRO A 18 -19.72 10.63 -20.37
N VAL A 19 -18.42 10.97 -20.39
CA VAL A 19 -17.42 10.46 -19.43
C VAL A 19 -16.49 11.60 -19.02
N GLY A 20 -16.47 11.95 -17.73
CA GLY A 20 -15.61 13.01 -17.19
C GLY A 20 -14.15 12.56 -16.97
N ARG A 21 -13.94 11.30 -16.57
CA ARG A 21 -12.61 10.67 -16.44
C ARG A 21 -12.68 9.24 -16.98
N LEU A 22 -11.70 8.85 -17.79
CA LEU A 22 -11.56 7.50 -18.34
C LEU A 22 -10.25 6.89 -17.84
N LEU A 23 -10.35 5.75 -17.17
CA LEU A 23 -9.21 4.92 -16.79
C LEU A 23 -9.24 3.64 -17.62
N THR A 24 -8.16 3.37 -18.35
CA THR A 24 -8.01 2.16 -19.17
C THR A 24 -7.06 1.20 -18.47
N GLN A 25 -7.62 0.20 -17.80
CA GLN A 25 -6.83 -0.76 -17.06
C GLN A 25 -6.00 -1.67 -17.98
N GLY A 26 -4.84 -2.10 -17.49
CA GLY A 26 -4.03 -3.13 -18.10
C GLY A 26 -4.66 -4.52 -17.98
N MET A 27 -4.08 -5.48 -18.68
CA MET A 27 -4.57 -6.85 -18.75
C MET A 27 -3.98 -7.70 -17.64
N ILE A 28 -4.77 -8.66 -17.14
CA ILE A 28 -4.22 -9.76 -16.34
C ILE A 28 -3.66 -10.82 -17.30
N VAL A 29 -2.39 -11.15 -17.11
CA VAL A 29 -1.63 -12.08 -17.94
C VAL A 29 -1.21 -13.31 -17.14
N LYS A 30 -1.20 -14.48 -17.79
CA LYS A 30 -0.70 -15.74 -17.22
C LYS A 30 -0.07 -16.57 -18.34
N GLU A 31 0.92 -17.36 -17.99
CA GLU A 31 1.53 -18.31 -18.90
C GLU A 31 0.50 -19.32 -19.42
N SER A 32 0.69 -19.73 -20.68
CA SER A 32 -0.17 -20.68 -21.38
C SER A 32 0.61 -21.97 -21.64
N TYR A 33 -0.04 -23.13 -21.53
CA TYR A 33 0.60 -24.42 -21.77
C TYR A 33 0.08 -25.03 -23.06
N SER A 34 0.97 -25.60 -23.87
CA SER A 34 0.55 -26.27 -25.10
C SER A 34 1.35 -27.53 -25.41
N CYS A 35 0.77 -28.44 -26.18
CA CYS A 35 1.49 -29.59 -26.74
C CYS A 35 1.12 -29.80 -28.21
N SER A 36 1.95 -30.55 -28.94
CA SER A 36 1.78 -30.75 -30.38
C SER A 36 0.53 -31.53 -30.80
N GLU A 37 -0.13 -32.23 -29.88
CA GLU A 37 -1.31 -33.07 -30.17
C GLU A 37 -2.62 -32.51 -29.65
N HIS A 38 -2.60 -31.87 -28.48
CA HIS A 38 -3.79 -31.40 -27.77
C HIS A 38 -3.88 -29.87 -27.71
N GLU A 39 -3.06 -29.17 -28.51
CA GLU A 39 -2.97 -27.72 -28.57
C GLU A 39 -2.84 -27.11 -27.17
N TRP A 40 -3.82 -26.32 -26.70
CA TRP A 40 -3.80 -25.68 -25.38
C TRP A 40 -4.18 -26.64 -24.27
N LEU A 41 -3.48 -26.52 -23.15
CA LEU A 41 -3.66 -27.31 -21.93
C LEU A 41 -3.96 -26.38 -20.75
N PHE A 42 -4.85 -26.83 -19.86
CA PHE A 42 -4.97 -26.24 -18.52
C PHE A 42 -3.71 -26.54 -17.70
N PRO A 43 -3.36 -25.72 -16.69
CA PRO A 43 -2.22 -26.00 -15.81
C PRO A 43 -2.30 -27.38 -15.17
N GLU A 44 -3.52 -27.83 -14.80
CA GLU A 44 -3.76 -29.14 -14.20
C GLU A 44 -3.63 -30.28 -15.21
N GLU A 45 -3.55 -30.00 -16.52
CA GLU A 45 -3.32 -30.98 -17.60
C GLU A 45 -1.81 -31.19 -17.87
N VAL A 46 -0.94 -30.53 -17.12
CA VAL A 46 0.53 -30.64 -17.20
C VAL A 46 1.06 -31.43 -16.00
N ASN A 47 1.91 -32.44 -16.26
CA ASN A 47 2.60 -33.20 -15.24
C ASN A 47 3.77 -32.39 -14.63
N LYS A 48 4.18 -32.76 -13.42
CA LYS A 48 5.30 -32.10 -12.71
C LYS A 48 6.64 -32.21 -13.45
N ASP A 49 6.79 -33.20 -14.33
CA ASP A 49 7.98 -33.41 -15.18
C ASP A 49 7.92 -32.60 -16.50
N GLY A 50 6.89 -31.77 -16.69
CA GLY A 50 6.71 -30.95 -17.89
C GLY A 50 6.10 -31.70 -19.08
N THR A 51 5.47 -32.85 -18.85
CA THR A 51 4.80 -33.62 -19.92
C THR A 51 3.27 -33.46 -19.91
N CYS A 52 2.65 -33.68 -21.07
CA CYS A 52 1.20 -33.60 -21.23
C CYS A 52 0.54 -34.83 -20.59
N LYS A 53 -0.48 -34.63 -19.75
CA LYS A 53 -1.21 -35.73 -19.09
C LYS A 53 -1.86 -36.73 -20.05
N PHE A 54 -2.18 -36.31 -21.26
CA PHE A 54 -2.92 -37.13 -22.22
C PHE A 54 -2.04 -37.98 -23.15
N CYS A 55 -0.91 -37.44 -23.62
CA CYS A 55 -0.02 -38.15 -24.55
C CYS A 55 1.42 -38.35 -24.04
N GLY A 56 1.78 -37.80 -22.88
CA GLY A 56 3.14 -37.89 -22.33
C GLY A 56 4.21 -37.10 -23.11
N LYS A 57 3.83 -36.37 -24.16
CA LYS A 57 4.77 -35.53 -24.92
C LYS A 57 5.18 -34.28 -24.12
N PRO A 58 6.34 -33.68 -24.40
CA PRO A 58 6.76 -32.43 -23.76
C PRO A 58 5.73 -31.32 -23.97
N VAL A 59 5.49 -30.53 -22.90
CA VAL A 59 4.66 -29.33 -22.94
C VAL A 59 5.53 -28.11 -23.22
N GLN A 60 5.07 -27.26 -24.13
CA GLN A 60 5.64 -25.94 -24.38
C GLN A 60 4.95 -24.92 -23.49
N VAL A 61 5.72 -24.28 -22.61
CA VAL A 61 5.28 -23.12 -21.83
C VAL A 61 5.41 -21.88 -22.70
N GLY A 62 4.29 -21.21 -22.94
CA GLY A 62 4.21 -19.96 -23.69
C GLY A 62 4.64 -18.75 -22.86
N ARG A 63 4.81 -17.62 -23.53
CA ARG A 63 5.04 -16.32 -22.86
C ARG A 63 3.83 -15.90 -22.03
N LEU A 64 4.04 -14.96 -21.10
CA LEU A 64 2.94 -14.26 -20.44
C LEU A 64 2.07 -13.57 -21.49
N GLU A 65 0.78 -13.86 -21.43
CA GLU A 65 -0.20 -13.26 -22.33
C GLU A 65 -1.58 -13.17 -21.67
N LYS A 66 -2.44 -12.34 -22.27
CA LYS A 66 -3.80 -12.10 -21.80
C LYS A 66 -4.51 -13.43 -21.52
N MET A 67 -5.11 -13.53 -20.33
CA MET A 67 -5.99 -14.64 -19.98
C MET A 67 -7.16 -14.78 -20.97
N SER A 68 -7.38 -15.98 -21.48
CA SER A 68 -8.51 -16.28 -22.35
C SER A 68 -8.96 -17.74 -22.23
N LYS A 69 -10.25 -17.98 -22.41
CA LYS A 69 -10.82 -19.35 -22.41
C LYS A 69 -10.19 -20.23 -23.49
N THR A 70 -9.91 -19.66 -24.67
CA THR A 70 -9.31 -20.39 -25.80
C THR A 70 -7.92 -20.93 -25.48
N LYS A 71 -7.12 -20.21 -24.69
CA LYS A 71 -5.74 -20.59 -24.34
C LYS A 71 -5.63 -21.39 -23.06
N LYS A 72 -6.77 -21.68 -22.41
CA LYS A 72 -6.85 -22.41 -21.14
C LYS A 72 -5.94 -21.86 -20.03
N ASN A 73 -5.61 -20.56 -20.08
CA ASN A 73 -4.81 -19.86 -19.08
C ASN A 73 -5.65 -18.91 -18.21
N ALA A 74 -6.98 -18.94 -18.36
CA ALA A 74 -7.90 -18.16 -17.54
C ALA A 74 -8.00 -18.76 -16.14
N VAL A 75 -8.01 -17.89 -15.12
CA VAL A 75 -8.29 -18.27 -13.73
C VAL A 75 -9.74 -17.92 -13.42
N ASP A 76 -10.48 -18.88 -12.85
CA ASP A 76 -11.87 -18.64 -12.45
C ASP A 76 -11.92 -17.85 -11.13
N PRO A 77 -12.49 -16.63 -11.09
CA PRO A 77 -12.59 -15.87 -9.86
C PRO A 77 -13.43 -16.57 -8.78
N ILE A 78 -14.41 -17.42 -9.15
CA ILE A 78 -15.24 -18.14 -8.18
C ILE A 78 -14.42 -19.18 -7.43
N GLU A 79 -13.55 -19.91 -8.13
CA GLU A 79 -12.62 -20.84 -7.48
C GLU A 79 -11.71 -20.11 -6.51
N MET A 80 -11.18 -18.95 -6.90
CA MET A 80 -10.30 -18.15 -6.03
C MET A 80 -11.05 -17.62 -4.79
N ILE A 81 -12.30 -17.16 -4.96
CA ILE A 81 -13.16 -16.76 -3.83
C ILE A 81 -13.40 -17.94 -2.88
N ASN A 82 -13.58 -19.16 -3.37
CA ASN A 82 -13.76 -20.33 -2.53
C ASN A 82 -12.49 -20.73 -1.75
N ILE A 83 -11.31 -20.35 -2.22
CA ILE A 83 -10.03 -20.64 -1.56
C ILE A 83 -9.77 -19.65 -0.41
N HIS A 84 -9.75 -18.33 -0.70
CA HIS A 84 -9.36 -17.30 0.30
C HIS A 84 -10.39 -16.17 0.49
N GLY A 85 -11.52 -16.22 -0.20
CA GLY A 85 -12.57 -15.20 -0.11
C GLY A 85 -12.43 -14.04 -1.09
N ALA A 86 -13.51 -13.26 -1.20
CA ALA A 86 -13.60 -12.12 -2.13
C ALA A 86 -12.60 -11.00 -1.80
N ASP A 87 -12.36 -10.72 -0.53
CA ASP A 87 -11.47 -9.64 -0.12
C ASP A 87 -10.00 -9.94 -0.44
N ALA A 88 -9.56 -11.20 -0.28
CA ALA A 88 -8.22 -11.61 -0.67
C ALA A 88 -8.01 -11.43 -2.19
N LEU A 89 -9.01 -11.80 -3.01
CA LEU A 89 -8.93 -11.66 -4.46
C LEU A 89 -8.88 -10.19 -4.88
N ARG A 90 -9.76 -9.35 -4.30
CA ARG A 90 -9.78 -7.91 -4.54
C ARG A 90 -8.46 -7.26 -4.17
N LEU A 91 -7.95 -7.54 -2.98
CA LEU A 91 -6.68 -7.00 -2.50
C LEU A 91 -5.52 -7.41 -3.40
N PHE A 92 -5.46 -8.68 -3.80
CA PHE A 92 -4.44 -9.17 -4.73
C PHE A 92 -4.45 -8.41 -6.06
N VAL A 93 -5.61 -8.30 -6.71
CA VAL A 93 -5.73 -7.64 -8.03
C VAL A 93 -5.34 -6.16 -7.95
N LEU A 94 -5.79 -5.47 -6.90
CA LEU A 94 -5.51 -4.05 -6.67
C LEU A 94 -4.04 -3.82 -6.29
N PHE A 95 -3.39 -4.77 -5.60
CA PHE A 95 -2.00 -4.65 -5.16
C PHE A 95 -0.97 -5.02 -6.22
N ALA A 96 -1.32 -5.86 -7.19
CA ALA A 96 -0.40 -6.39 -8.20
C ALA A 96 0.35 -5.33 -9.05
N GLY A 97 -0.06 -4.06 -8.98
CA GLY A 97 0.63 -2.95 -9.63
C GLY A 97 -0.30 -1.76 -9.95
N PRO A 98 0.20 -0.73 -10.65
CA PRO A 98 -0.63 0.35 -11.15
C PRO A 98 -1.75 -0.19 -12.06
N PRO A 99 -2.94 0.43 -12.05
CA PRO A 99 -4.11 -0.11 -12.75
C PRO A 99 -3.94 -0.13 -14.28
N GLU A 100 -3.13 0.76 -14.87
CA GLU A 100 -2.91 0.87 -16.32
C GLU A 100 -1.91 -0.14 -16.87
N LYS A 101 -1.15 -0.80 -15.99
CA LYS A 101 -0.12 -1.77 -16.40
C LYS A 101 -0.69 -3.17 -16.41
N ASP A 102 -0.18 -3.97 -17.35
CA ASP A 102 -0.44 -5.41 -17.35
C ASP A 102 0.10 -6.03 -16.05
N LYS A 103 -0.67 -6.97 -15.51
CA LYS A 103 -0.42 -7.62 -14.20
C LYS A 103 -0.29 -9.11 -14.41
N GLU A 104 0.81 -9.67 -13.95
CA GLU A 104 1.00 -11.11 -13.90
C GLU A 104 0.15 -11.71 -12.79
N TRP A 105 -0.63 -12.73 -13.12
CA TRP A 105 -1.30 -13.54 -12.12
C TRP A 105 -0.27 -14.43 -11.41
N SER A 106 -0.25 -14.38 -10.08
CA SER A 106 0.66 -15.16 -9.25
C SER A 106 -0.10 -15.76 -8.06
N ASP A 107 -0.13 -17.09 -7.97
CA ASP A 107 -0.79 -17.80 -6.88
C ASP A 107 -0.16 -17.44 -5.52
N SER A 108 1.18 -17.28 -5.48
CA SER A 108 1.88 -16.84 -4.27
C SER A 108 1.57 -15.38 -3.90
N GLY A 109 1.32 -14.53 -4.90
CA GLY A 109 0.82 -13.17 -4.67
C GLY A 109 -0.60 -13.17 -4.08
N PHE A 110 -1.46 -14.08 -4.53
CA PHE A 110 -2.80 -14.27 -3.99
C PHE A 110 -2.77 -14.79 -2.54
N ASP A 111 -1.94 -15.79 -2.24
CA ASP A 111 -1.71 -16.28 -0.88
C ASP A 111 -1.19 -15.16 0.05
N ALA A 112 -0.28 -14.32 -0.45
CA ALA A 112 0.25 -13.19 0.32
C ALA A 112 -0.84 -12.16 0.68
N ALA A 113 -1.80 -11.92 -0.21
CA ALA A 113 -2.96 -11.06 0.06
C ALA A 113 -3.84 -11.62 1.18
N ALA A 114 -4.13 -12.92 1.13
CA ALA A 114 -4.88 -13.61 2.18
C ALA A 114 -4.14 -13.56 3.53
N HIS A 115 -2.83 -13.84 3.55
CA HIS A 115 -2.02 -13.74 4.76
C HIS A 115 -2.00 -12.32 5.34
N TYR A 116 -1.98 -11.29 4.51
CA TYR A 116 -2.07 -9.90 4.99
C TYR A 116 -3.41 -9.64 5.71
N LEU A 117 -4.54 -10.02 5.13
CA LEU A 117 -5.85 -9.85 5.77
C LEU A 117 -5.96 -10.66 7.08
N GLN A 118 -5.41 -11.88 7.12
CA GLN A 118 -5.34 -12.67 8.36
C GLN A 118 -4.49 -11.98 9.44
N ARG A 119 -3.42 -11.26 9.07
CA ARG A 119 -2.63 -10.47 10.02
C ARG A 119 -3.44 -9.31 10.57
N VAL A 120 -4.15 -8.56 9.72
CA VAL A 120 -5.06 -7.48 10.15
C VAL A 120 -6.10 -8.01 11.13
N TRP A 121 -6.79 -9.11 10.77
CA TRP A 121 -7.77 -9.75 11.63
C TRP A 121 -7.19 -10.13 13.00
N ARG A 122 -6.04 -10.80 13.02
CA ARG A 122 -5.40 -11.28 14.25
C ARG A 122 -5.03 -10.14 15.20
N ILE A 123 -4.45 -9.06 14.68
CA ILE A 123 -4.03 -7.93 15.53
C ILE A 123 -5.25 -7.12 15.99
N ALA A 124 -6.27 -6.95 15.14
CA ALA A 124 -7.52 -6.30 15.51
C ALA A 124 -8.25 -7.06 16.63
N HIS A 125 -8.39 -8.39 16.50
CA HIS A 125 -9.01 -9.22 17.54
C HIS A 125 -8.20 -9.20 18.85
N LYS A 126 -6.87 -9.18 18.80
CA LYS A 126 -6.04 -9.03 20.02
C LYS A 126 -6.33 -7.71 20.73
N TRP A 127 -6.50 -6.64 19.98
CA TRP A 127 -6.72 -5.30 20.52
C TRP A 127 -8.18 -4.99 20.89
N HIS A 128 -9.15 -5.64 20.26
CA HIS A 128 -10.57 -5.55 20.61
C HIS A 128 -10.78 -5.76 22.12
N ASP A 129 -10.30 -6.88 22.66
CA ASP A 129 -10.42 -7.20 24.08
C ASP A 129 -9.68 -6.21 24.98
N ARG A 130 -8.55 -5.69 24.50
CA ARG A 130 -7.72 -4.71 25.21
C ARG A 130 -8.42 -3.35 25.29
N ILE A 131 -9.08 -2.93 24.21
CA ILE A 131 -9.79 -1.66 24.11
C ILE A 131 -11.06 -1.70 24.95
N ILE A 132 -11.85 -2.78 24.86
CA ILE A 132 -13.09 -2.92 25.64
C ILE A 132 -12.83 -2.96 27.15
N ARG A 133 -11.71 -3.55 27.58
CA ARG A 133 -11.34 -3.66 29.01
C ARG A 133 -10.54 -2.47 29.52
N ALA A 134 -10.17 -1.52 28.67
CA ALA A 134 -9.35 -0.39 29.07
C ALA A 134 -10.09 0.51 30.06
N PRO A 135 -9.36 1.20 30.96
CA PRO A 135 -9.97 2.20 31.83
C PRO A 135 -10.63 3.31 31.00
N ALA A 136 -11.82 3.77 31.42
CA ALA A 136 -12.55 4.82 30.72
C ALA A 136 -11.91 6.22 30.87
N ASP A 137 -11.15 6.43 31.95
CA ASP A 137 -10.52 7.69 32.28
C ASP A 137 -9.05 7.69 31.82
N GLY A 138 -8.62 8.73 31.09
CA GLY A 138 -7.21 8.85 30.67
C GLY A 138 -6.93 8.77 29.16
N GLY A 139 -7.91 9.11 28.29
CA GLY A 139 -7.73 9.11 26.84
C GLY A 139 -6.65 10.09 26.32
N ILE A 140 -6.55 10.26 25.00
CA ILE A 140 -5.48 10.99 24.30
C ILE A 140 -5.17 12.41 24.86
N GLY A 141 -6.11 13.06 25.56
CA GLY A 141 -5.96 14.38 26.17
C GLY A 141 -5.67 14.42 27.68
N ALA A 142 -5.68 13.30 28.40
CA ALA A 142 -5.64 13.25 29.86
C ALA A 142 -4.27 12.80 30.38
N GLY A 143 -3.34 13.76 30.53
CA GLY A 143 -2.02 13.53 31.15
C GLY A 143 -0.83 13.54 30.18
N GLY A 144 -1.09 13.75 28.89
CA GLY A 144 -0.06 13.73 27.84
C GLY A 144 0.30 12.31 27.40
N LEU A 145 0.75 12.18 26.16
CA LEU A 145 1.13 10.90 25.58
C LEU A 145 2.58 10.53 25.91
N GLN A 146 2.90 9.24 25.91
CA GLN A 146 4.26 8.74 25.84
C GLN A 146 4.80 8.81 24.40
N ASP A 147 6.11 8.67 24.22
CA ASP A 147 6.74 8.80 22.89
C ASP A 147 6.21 7.77 21.89
N TYR A 148 6.07 6.50 22.29
CA TYR A 148 5.58 5.45 21.40
C TYR A 148 4.10 5.65 21.00
N GLN A 149 3.31 6.27 21.88
CA GLN A 149 1.93 6.68 21.60
C GLN A 149 1.89 7.81 20.57
N ARG A 150 2.70 8.88 20.78
CA ARG A 150 2.84 9.95 19.79
C ARG A 150 3.30 9.43 18.43
N GLN A 151 4.23 8.48 18.42
CA GLN A 151 4.77 7.91 17.20
C GLN A 151 3.70 7.19 16.38
N LEU A 152 2.87 6.33 17.00
CA LEU A 152 1.80 5.66 16.27
C LEU A 152 0.77 6.68 15.73
N ARG A 153 0.33 7.64 16.55
CA ARG A 153 -0.60 8.69 16.09
C ARG A 153 -0.06 9.47 14.89
N ARG A 154 1.21 9.89 14.94
CA ARG A 154 1.87 10.54 13.80
C ARG A 154 1.80 9.67 12.55
N ARG A 155 2.20 8.39 12.65
CA ARG A 155 2.17 7.46 11.51
C ARG A 155 0.76 7.26 10.96
N VAL A 156 -0.26 7.19 11.81
CA VAL A 156 -1.68 7.13 11.40
C VAL A 156 -2.03 8.33 10.53
N HIS A 157 -1.78 9.55 11.00
CA HIS A 157 -2.11 10.77 10.23
C HIS A 157 -1.28 10.92 8.96
N GLN A 158 0.01 10.54 8.99
CA GLN A 158 0.86 10.52 7.79
C GLN A 158 0.33 9.54 6.73
N ILE A 159 -0.14 8.36 7.15
CA ILE A 159 -0.67 7.34 6.24
C ILE A 159 -2.05 7.74 5.70
N ILE A 160 -2.94 8.30 6.53
CA ILE A 160 -4.22 8.86 6.08
C ILE A 160 -3.97 9.91 4.99
N ARG A 161 -3.05 10.85 5.23
CA ARG A 161 -2.66 11.85 4.23
C ARG A 161 -2.16 11.20 2.95
N ALA A 162 -1.19 10.30 3.05
CA ALA A 162 -0.59 9.65 1.88
C ALA A 162 -1.62 8.88 1.05
N ILE A 163 -2.53 8.13 1.69
CA ILE A 163 -3.57 7.38 0.99
C ILE A 163 -4.58 8.34 0.35
N THR A 164 -5.01 9.39 1.07
CA THR A 164 -5.96 10.40 0.56
C THR A 164 -5.44 11.06 -0.71
N GLU A 165 -4.19 11.56 -0.69
CA GLU A 165 -3.54 12.18 -1.86
C GLU A 165 -3.42 11.19 -3.04
N ASN A 166 -3.09 9.92 -2.78
CA ASN A 166 -2.99 8.90 -3.85
C ASN A 166 -4.35 8.55 -4.50
N PHE A 167 -5.44 8.54 -3.73
CA PHE A 167 -6.79 8.28 -4.25
C PHE A 167 -7.25 9.40 -5.18
N GLU A 168 -6.97 10.66 -4.82
CA GLU A 168 -7.44 11.82 -5.58
C GLU A 168 -6.69 12.03 -6.90
N ASP A 169 -5.36 11.85 -6.89
CA ASP A 169 -4.50 12.22 -8.01
C ASP A 169 -4.39 11.14 -9.10
N HIS A 170 -4.18 9.88 -8.69
CA HIS A 170 -3.67 8.86 -9.62
C HIS A 170 -4.35 7.50 -9.53
N LEU A 171 -5.23 7.25 -8.54
CA LEU A 171 -5.83 5.93 -8.30
C LEU A 171 -4.77 4.81 -8.26
N HIS A 172 -3.56 5.10 -7.78
CA HIS A 172 -2.50 4.12 -7.60
C HIS A 172 -2.78 3.26 -6.36
N LEU A 173 -3.80 2.40 -6.44
CA LEU A 173 -4.30 1.63 -5.30
C LEU A 173 -3.25 0.68 -4.70
N ASN A 174 -2.25 0.27 -5.48
CA ASN A 174 -1.14 -0.53 -4.99
C ASN A 174 -0.28 0.22 -3.96
N THR A 175 -0.02 1.52 -4.13
CA THR A 175 0.72 2.33 -3.13
C THR A 175 -0.14 2.62 -1.91
N CYS A 176 -1.46 2.78 -2.08
CA CYS A 176 -2.39 2.84 -0.95
C CYS A 176 -2.32 1.57 -0.10
N ILE A 177 -2.36 0.39 -0.73
CA ILE A 177 -2.26 -0.90 -0.05
C ILE A 177 -0.90 -1.05 0.64
N SER A 178 0.21 -0.64 0.03
CA SER A 178 1.52 -0.60 0.70
C SER A 178 1.50 0.23 1.97
N SER A 179 0.81 1.39 1.95
CA SER A 179 0.67 2.27 3.11
C SER A 179 -0.21 1.64 4.22
N LEU A 180 -1.26 0.88 3.85
CA LEU A 180 -2.06 0.09 4.80
C LEU A 180 -1.24 -1.03 5.46
N MET A 181 -0.38 -1.72 4.68
CA MET A 181 0.54 -2.72 5.21
C MET A 181 1.54 -2.09 6.18
N GLU A 182 2.02 -0.88 5.88
CA GLU A 182 2.89 -0.13 6.78
C GLU A 182 2.17 0.23 8.09
N LEU A 183 0.94 0.75 8.03
CA LEU A 183 0.15 1.04 9.23
C LEU A 183 -0.04 -0.22 10.07
N THR A 184 -0.34 -1.35 9.43
CA THR A 184 -0.48 -2.63 10.12
C THR A 184 0.83 -3.01 10.84
N ASN A 185 1.99 -2.79 10.21
CA ASN A 185 3.30 -3.02 10.83
C ASN A 185 3.57 -2.06 12.00
N GLU A 186 3.14 -0.79 11.93
CA GLU A 186 3.21 0.15 13.05
C GLU A 186 2.36 -0.32 14.24
N VAL A 187 1.14 -0.80 13.99
CA VAL A 187 0.27 -1.36 15.04
C VAL A 187 0.92 -2.59 15.71
N TYR A 188 1.57 -3.47 14.95
CA TYR A 188 2.33 -4.59 15.54
C TYR A 188 3.54 -4.12 16.36
N ARG A 189 4.26 -3.09 15.93
CA ARG A 189 5.37 -2.50 16.70
C ARG A 189 4.87 -1.86 17.99
N TYR A 190 3.73 -1.18 17.91
CA TYR A 190 3.07 -0.57 19.06
C TYR A 190 2.63 -1.63 20.07
N ASP A 191 1.99 -2.71 19.60
CA ASP A 191 1.59 -3.88 20.40
C ASP A 191 2.77 -4.47 21.20
N GLN A 192 3.92 -4.70 20.54
CA GLN A 192 5.13 -5.19 21.20
C GLN A 192 5.70 -4.20 22.22
N THR A 193 5.50 -2.89 21.99
CA THR A 193 6.00 -1.85 22.89
C THR A 193 5.13 -1.79 24.14
N VAL A 194 3.80 -1.77 23.97
CA VAL A 194 2.84 -1.82 25.07
C VAL A 194 3.06 -3.06 25.94
N ASP A 195 3.26 -4.24 25.33
CA ASP A 195 3.54 -5.48 26.06
C ASP A 195 4.84 -5.39 26.92
N LYS A 196 5.78 -4.50 26.61
CA LYS A 196 7.00 -4.24 27.42
C LYS A 196 6.78 -3.22 28.53
N HIS A 197 5.83 -2.30 28.38
CA HIS A 197 5.56 -1.23 29.33
C HIS A 197 4.63 -1.67 30.49
N GLY A 198 4.03 -2.86 30.40
CA GLY A 198 3.26 -3.47 31.49
C GLY A 198 1.76 -3.43 31.23
N GLU A 199 1.00 -2.92 32.19
CA GLU A 199 -0.46 -2.84 32.07
C GLU A 199 -0.88 -1.78 31.04
N ILE A 200 -1.93 -2.11 30.28
CA ILE A 200 -2.49 -1.25 29.24
C ILE A 200 -3.17 -0.06 29.89
N THR A 201 -2.77 1.15 29.47
CA THR A 201 -3.40 2.39 29.92
C THR A 201 -4.59 2.78 29.03
N ALA A 202 -5.44 3.69 29.53
CA ALA A 202 -6.52 4.27 28.71
C ALA A 202 -6.00 4.99 27.46
N ALA A 203 -4.85 5.67 27.57
CA ALA A 203 -4.18 6.30 26.44
C ALA A 203 -3.71 5.25 25.42
N ASP A 204 -3.22 4.09 25.87
CA ASP A 204 -2.78 3.03 24.96
C ASP A 204 -3.93 2.52 24.08
N ALA A 205 -5.06 2.25 24.72
CA ALA A 205 -6.28 1.79 24.07
C ALA A 205 -6.86 2.84 23.12
N ALA A 206 -6.91 4.11 23.53
CA ALA A 206 -7.44 5.18 22.69
C ALA A 206 -6.59 5.41 21.42
N VAL A 207 -5.26 5.36 21.54
CA VAL A 207 -4.35 5.47 20.39
C VAL A 207 -4.45 4.24 19.46
N ALA A 208 -4.58 3.04 20.02
CA ALA A 208 -4.83 1.84 19.22
C ALA A 208 -6.17 1.93 18.48
N LEU A 209 -7.24 2.37 19.14
CA LEU A 209 -8.56 2.55 18.54
C LEU A 209 -8.51 3.53 17.36
N GLU A 210 -7.87 4.70 17.52
CA GLU A 210 -7.67 5.65 16.41
C GLU A 210 -6.97 4.99 15.22
N ALA A 211 -5.93 4.19 15.46
CA ALA A 211 -5.22 3.47 14.40
C ALA A 211 -6.08 2.41 13.71
N PHE A 212 -6.88 1.64 14.45
CA PHE A 212 -7.79 0.64 13.88
C PHE A 212 -8.93 1.26 13.11
N GLU A 213 -9.59 2.29 13.63
CA GLU A 213 -10.66 2.97 12.90
C GLU A 213 -10.14 3.58 11.59
N ALA A 214 -8.93 4.15 11.59
CA ALA A 214 -8.29 4.64 10.38
C ALA A 214 -7.99 3.50 9.40
N LEU A 215 -7.36 2.43 9.88
CA LEU A 215 -7.01 1.26 9.07
C LEU A 215 -8.26 0.64 8.42
N ILE A 216 -9.32 0.41 9.20
CA ILE A 216 -10.59 -0.19 8.76
C ILE A 216 -11.25 0.67 7.69
N ARG A 217 -11.41 1.98 7.94
CA ARG A 217 -12.03 2.89 6.97
C ARG A 217 -11.24 2.99 5.67
N MET A 218 -9.91 3.02 5.72
CA MET A 218 -9.08 3.07 4.52
C MET A 218 -8.96 1.72 3.79
N LEU A 219 -9.17 0.59 4.49
CA LEU A 219 -9.18 -0.75 3.90
C LEU A 219 -10.51 -1.06 3.22
N ALA A 220 -11.63 -0.45 3.65
CA ALA A 220 -12.98 -0.73 3.17
C ALA A 220 -13.15 -0.68 1.63
N PRO A 221 -12.57 0.28 0.88
CA PRO A 221 -12.68 0.28 -0.58
C PRO A 221 -12.02 -0.95 -1.24
N ILE A 222 -11.05 -1.57 -0.57
CA ILE A 222 -10.25 -2.69 -1.07
C ILE A 222 -10.85 -4.03 -0.59
N ALA A 223 -11.06 -4.17 0.72
CA ALA A 223 -11.55 -5.37 1.38
C ALA A 223 -12.75 -5.03 2.28
N PRO A 224 -13.95 -4.81 1.68
CA PRO A 224 -15.10 -4.30 2.41
C PRO A 224 -15.66 -5.29 3.45
N HIS A 225 -15.63 -6.60 3.20
CA HIS A 225 -16.31 -7.56 4.07
C HIS A 225 -15.59 -7.67 5.43
N ILE A 226 -14.27 -7.88 5.41
CA ILE A 226 -13.46 -7.90 6.64
C ILE A 226 -13.51 -6.55 7.36
N SER A 227 -13.56 -5.45 6.62
CA SER A 227 -13.61 -4.11 7.22
C SER A 227 -14.94 -3.86 7.93
N GLU A 228 -16.07 -4.29 7.36
CA GLU A 228 -17.40 -4.19 7.96
C GLU A 228 -17.48 -5.00 9.27
N GLU A 229 -17.02 -6.26 9.26
CA GLU A 229 -17.00 -7.13 10.44
C GLU A 229 -16.14 -6.54 11.56
N LEU A 230 -14.96 -6.00 11.21
CA LEU A 230 -14.10 -5.34 12.18
C LEU A 230 -14.76 -4.08 12.73
N TRP A 231 -15.35 -3.25 11.86
CA TRP A 231 -16.06 -2.03 12.25
C TRP A 231 -17.18 -2.32 13.27
N GLU A 232 -18.03 -3.30 13.00
CA GLU A 232 -19.06 -3.75 13.94
C GLU A 232 -18.44 -4.25 15.26
N SER A 233 -17.36 -5.05 15.18
CA SER A 233 -16.68 -5.58 16.38
C SER A 233 -16.12 -4.48 17.29
N PHE A 234 -15.70 -3.34 16.74
CA PHE A 234 -15.23 -2.19 17.52
C PHE A 234 -16.38 -1.34 18.11
N GLY A 235 -17.64 -1.78 17.97
CA GLY A 235 -18.80 -1.18 18.63
C GLY A 235 -19.54 -0.14 17.78
N HIS A 236 -19.24 -0.06 16.48
CA HIS A 236 -19.94 0.85 15.58
C HIS A 236 -21.23 0.20 15.06
N GLY A 237 -22.38 0.83 15.32
CA GLY A 237 -23.70 0.27 14.97
C GLY A 237 -24.24 0.64 13.58
N GLU A 238 -23.64 1.61 12.91
CA GLU A 238 -23.98 1.97 11.53
C GLU A 238 -22.99 1.33 10.56
N SER A 239 -23.49 0.95 9.38
CA SER A 239 -22.65 0.36 8.33
C SER A 239 -21.47 1.25 7.98
N LEU A 240 -20.30 0.65 7.80
CA LEU A 240 -19.06 1.33 7.42
C LEU A 240 -19.21 2.09 6.09
N ALA A 241 -20.10 1.64 5.21
CA ALA A 241 -20.44 2.33 3.97
C ALA A 241 -21.04 3.75 4.18
N ARG A 242 -21.48 4.07 5.40
CA ARG A 242 -21.97 5.40 5.80
C ARG A 242 -20.92 6.23 6.55
N ALA A 243 -19.81 5.61 6.95
CA ALA A 243 -18.75 6.32 7.67
C ALA A 243 -18.04 7.32 6.74
N GLU A 244 -17.63 8.45 7.32
CA GLU A 244 -16.79 9.41 6.61
C GLU A 244 -15.37 8.86 6.42
N TRP A 245 -14.75 9.27 5.32
CA TRP A 245 -13.33 9.02 5.10
C TRP A 245 -12.50 9.65 6.24
N PRO A 246 -11.49 8.95 6.79
CA PRO A 246 -10.71 9.48 7.90
C PRO A 246 -9.97 10.76 7.49
N SER A 247 -10.04 11.77 8.35
CA SER A 247 -9.25 13.00 8.20
C SER A 247 -7.90 12.87 8.92
N PHE A 248 -6.94 13.70 8.51
CA PHE A 248 -5.65 13.78 9.19
C PHE A 248 -5.40 15.16 9.79
N ASP A 249 -4.70 15.18 10.93
CA ASP A 249 -4.18 16.41 11.52
C ASP A 249 -2.86 16.79 10.83
N VAL A 250 -2.78 18.03 10.33
CA VAL A 250 -1.64 18.51 9.53
C VAL A 250 -0.35 18.60 10.36
N GLU A 251 -0.45 18.96 11.63
CA GLU A 251 0.72 19.07 12.52
C GLU A 251 1.21 17.68 12.95
N LEU A 252 0.29 16.75 13.23
CA LEU A 252 0.67 15.36 13.51
C LEU A 252 1.21 14.65 12.27
N ALA A 253 0.69 14.94 11.08
CA ALA A 253 1.17 14.38 9.81
C ALA A 253 2.48 15.01 9.33
N ARG A 254 2.98 16.06 9.99
CA ARG A 254 4.21 16.74 9.61
C ARG A 254 5.40 15.80 9.81
N GLU A 255 6.27 15.74 8.82
CA GLU A 255 7.56 15.07 8.97
C GLU A 255 8.43 15.91 9.92
N ASP A 256 8.95 15.28 10.98
CA ASP A 256 9.95 15.93 11.83
C ASP A 256 11.29 15.99 11.10
N GLU A 257 11.61 14.91 10.38
CA GLU A 257 12.84 14.75 9.62
C GLU A 257 12.53 14.35 8.18
N ILE A 258 13.32 14.85 7.24
CA ILE A 258 13.26 14.48 5.83
C ILE A 258 14.55 13.78 5.43
N GLU A 259 14.39 12.75 4.59
CA GLU A 259 15.53 12.10 3.96
C GLU A 259 16.05 12.95 2.79
N VAL A 260 17.31 13.35 2.86
CA VAL A 260 18.01 14.09 1.79
C VAL A 260 19.14 13.23 1.25
N GLY A 261 19.06 12.87 -0.03
CA GLY A 261 20.11 12.11 -0.71
C GLY A 261 21.38 12.94 -0.89
N VAL A 262 22.55 12.40 -0.55
CA VAL A 262 23.84 13.08 -0.76
C VAL A 262 24.61 12.41 -1.88
N GLN A 263 24.94 13.19 -2.91
CA GLN A 263 25.61 12.74 -4.12
C GLN A 263 27.00 13.38 -4.25
N VAL A 264 27.92 12.66 -4.90
CA VAL A 264 29.21 13.19 -5.36
C VAL A 264 29.32 12.93 -6.85
N ASN A 265 29.45 14.00 -7.64
CA ASN A 265 29.42 13.97 -9.11
C ASN A 265 28.22 13.16 -9.65
N GLY A 266 27.03 13.40 -9.09
CA GLY A 266 25.77 12.75 -9.50
C GLY A 266 25.58 11.31 -9.01
N LYS A 267 26.55 10.71 -8.31
CA LYS A 267 26.42 9.36 -7.74
C LYS A 267 26.04 9.43 -6.26
N LEU A 268 24.95 8.76 -5.88
CA LEU A 268 24.50 8.66 -4.48
C LEU A 268 25.59 8.03 -3.59
N ARG A 269 25.87 8.67 -2.46
CA ARG A 269 26.86 8.23 -1.46
C ARG A 269 26.23 7.90 -0.13
N ASP A 270 25.29 8.72 0.29
CA ASP A 270 24.56 8.50 1.53
C ASP A 270 23.19 9.17 1.52
N ARG A 271 22.44 8.96 2.59
CA ARG A 271 21.17 9.64 2.89
C ARG A 271 21.29 10.29 4.26
N LEU A 272 20.89 11.56 4.38
CA LEU A 272 20.83 12.28 5.64
C LEU A 272 19.38 12.40 6.09
N PHE A 273 19.14 12.23 7.39
CA PHE A 273 17.87 12.59 8.01
C PHE A 273 18.08 13.91 8.74
N VAL A 274 17.31 14.93 8.38
CA VAL A 274 17.48 16.31 8.84
C VAL A 274 16.11 16.93 9.11
N GLY A 275 16.02 17.86 10.06
CA GLY A 275 14.77 18.56 10.38
C GLY A 275 14.09 19.18 9.14
N THR A 276 12.76 19.22 9.10
CA THR A 276 12.04 19.84 7.96
C THR A 276 12.32 21.33 7.76
N ASP A 277 12.80 22.00 8.80
CA ASP A 277 13.19 23.40 8.89
C ASP A 277 14.69 23.65 8.68
N VAL A 278 15.46 22.59 8.36
CA VAL A 278 16.90 22.70 8.14
C VAL A 278 17.23 23.71 7.04
N SER A 279 18.11 24.66 7.35
CA SER A 279 18.57 25.64 6.37
C SER A 279 19.47 25.00 5.31
N ASP A 280 19.50 25.56 4.10
CA ASP A 280 20.41 25.11 3.03
C ASP A 280 21.89 25.14 3.47
N ALA A 281 22.26 26.11 4.31
CA ALA A 281 23.61 26.24 4.84
C ALA A 281 23.95 25.09 5.80
N GLU A 282 23.02 24.73 6.66
CA GLU A 282 23.17 23.62 7.60
C GLU A 282 23.17 22.27 6.87
N LEU A 283 22.28 22.09 5.90
CA LEU A 283 22.21 20.90 5.07
C LEU A 283 23.52 20.68 4.28
N ARG A 284 24.09 21.76 3.73
CA ARG A 284 25.41 21.74 3.09
C ARG A 284 26.51 21.31 4.06
N ARG A 285 26.53 21.87 5.27
CA ARG A 285 27.52 21.54 6.30
C ARG A 285 27.44 20.07 6.71
N THR A 286 26.24 19.58 6.97
CA THR A 286 25.99 18.18 7.35
C THR A 286 26.39 17.21 6.24
N ALA A 287 26.09 17.55 4.97
CA ALA A 287 26.52 16.75 3.82
C ALA A 287 28.04 16.67 3.67
N LEU A 288 28.76 17.78 3.86
CA LEU A 288 30.23 17.80 3.79
C LEU A 288 30.89 17.10 4.98
N ALA A 289 30.23 17.05 6.14
CA ALA A 289 30.71 16.35 7.34
C ALA A 289 30.42 14.83 7.32
N ASN A 290 29.59 14.35 6.39
CA ASN A 290 29.22 12.94 6.30
C ASN A 290 30.44 12.06 5.98
N ARG A 291 30.67 11.00 6.77
CA ARG A 291 31.85 10.13 6.65
C ARG A 291 32.02 9.51 5.26
N LYS A 292 30.93 9.06 4.63
CA LYS A 292 30.97 8.45 3.28
C LYS A 292 31.29 9.49 2.21
N VAL A 293 30.79 10.71 2.39
CA VAL A 293 31.08 11.84 1.50
C VAL A 293 32.54 12.25 1.63
N VAL A 294 33.04 12.45 2.85
CA VAL A 294 34.45 12.79 3.13
C VAL A 294 35.38 11.77 2.48
N ALA A 295 35.10 10.48 2.61
CA ALA A 295 35.85 9.43 1.94
C ALA A 295 35.79 9.53 0.40
N ALA A 296 34.62 9.86 -0.16
CA ALA A 296 34.41 9.96 -1.61
C ALA A 296 35.06 11.21 -2.26
N ILE A 297 35.32 12.26 -1.48
CA ILE A 297 35.96 13.50 -1.92
C ILE A 297 37.43 13.61 -1.50
N ALA A 298 37.99 12.60 -0.82
CA ALA A 298 39.38 12.59 -0.40
C ALA A 298 40.34 12.77 -1.60
N GLY A 299 41.26 13.73 -1.48
CA GLY A 299 42.23 14.06 -2.53
C GLY A 299 41.65 14.81 -3.74
N LYS A 300 40.43 15.34 -3.64
CA LYS A 300 39.74 16.10 -4.69
C LYS A 300 39.32 17.47 -4.21
N ASP A 301 39.30 18.43 -5.12
CA ASP A 301 38.85 19.79 -4.80
C ASP A 301 37.34 19.90 -4.97
N VAL A 302 36.66 20.44 -3.96
CA VAL A 302 35.22 20.71 -4.05
C VAL A 302 34.99 22.00 -4.84
N ILE A 303 34.46 21.86 -6.05
CA ILE A 303 34.21 22.98 -6.96
C ILE A 303 32.88 23.67 -6.64
N ARG A 304 31.83 22.89 -6.36
CA ARG A 304 30.49 23.40 -6.08
C ARG A 304 29.69 22.44 -5.22
N VAL A 305 28.84 22.96 -4.35
CA VAL A 305 27.78 22.19 -3.69
C VAL A 305 26.44 22.73 -4.13
N ILE A 306 25.60 21.85 -4.66
CA ILE A 306 24.26 22.16 -5.16
C ILE A 306 23.26 21.57 -4.17
N VAL A 307 22.48 22.42 -3.52
CA VAL A 307 21.41 22.01 -2.62
C VAL A 307 20.10 22.14 -3.39
N ILE A 308 19.35 21.04 -3.47
CA ILE A 308 17.94 21.05 -3.87
C ILE A 308 17.14 20.85 -2.58
N PRO A 309 16.48 21.89 -2.07
CA PRO A 309 15.79 21.85 -0.79
C PRO A 309 14.88 20.62 -0.69
N ARG A 310 14.97 19.93 0.45
CA ARG A 310 14.16 18.75 0.80
C ARG A 310 14.29 17.55 -0.15
N LYS A 311 15.28 17.52 -1.05
CA LYS A 311 15.48 16.40 -1.99
C LYS A 311 16.91 15.86 -1.99
N LEU A 312 17.90 16.70 -2.29
CA LEU A 312 19.28 16.23 -2.41
C LEU A 312 20.33 17.32 -2.20
N VAL A 313 21.54 16.88 -1.86
CA VAL A 313 22.77 17.68 -1.96
C VAL A 313 23.73 16.98 -2.91
N ASN A 314 24.14 17.67 -3.99
CA ASN A 314 25.14 17.15 -4.92
C ASN A 314 26.44 17.95 -4.81
N ILE A 315 27.53 17.25 -4.54
CA ILE A 315 28.87 17.80 -4.37
C ILE A 315 29.66 17.52 -5.64
N VAL A 316 30.05 18.58 -6.33
CA VAL A 316 30.84 18.53 -7.56
C VAL A 316 32.31 18.66 -7.19
N THR A 317 33.09 17.65 -7.52
CA THR A 317 34.54 17.61 -7.26
C THR A 317 35.35 17.51 -8.54
N ARG A 318 36.57 18.06 -8.50
CA ARG A 318 37.59 17.91 -9.54
C ARG A 318 38.77 17.13 -8.99
#